data_AF-X1UI85-F1
#
_entry.id   AF-X1UI85-F1
#
_cell.length_a   1.000
_cell.length_b   1.000
_cell.length_c   1.000
_cell.angle_alpha   90.00
_cell.angle_beta   90.00
_cell.angle_gamma   90.00
#
_symmetry.space_group_name_H-M   'P 1'
#
loop_
_entity.id
_entity.type
_entity.pdbx_description
1 polymer ?
#
loop_
_entity_poly.entity_id
_entity_poly.type
_entity_poly.pdbx_seq_one_letter_code
_entity_poly.pdbx_strand_id
1 'polypeptide(L)'
;MLGNWSFDDYFKAEAIEWAWELLTKVWGIEPDRLWATVFGGDQADGLPRDDEAARLWTKVTSISADHVLAFGKKDNFWEMGETGPCGPCSEIHIDLGPDACDMKNVPGHKCSVNAGCSRYIELWNLVFIQFNRQSDGELLPLSAKYVDTGAGLERFVAVLQNKPSNYDTDLFMPIIGRTGRIIGHKYTSKLANKTDNAFRVIADHIRALTFAITDG
;
A
#
# COMPACT_ATOMS: atom_id res chain seq x y z
N MET A 1 9.51 3.43 4.47
CA MET A 1 8.89 2.27 3.79
C MET A 1 9.60 1.02 4.29
N LEU A 2 8.87 -0.01 4.70
CA LEU A 2 9.45 -1.33 4.99
C LEU A 2 9.57 -2.06 3.65
N GLY A 3 10.71 -2.66 3.36
CA GLY A 3 10.93 -3.34 2.08
C GLY A 3 11.81 -4.57 2.23
N ASN A 4 11.57 -5.54 1.36
CA ASN A 4 12.46 -6.66 1.09
C ASN A 4 12.67 -6.77 -0.42
N TRP A 5 13.85 -7.24 -0.80
CA TRP A 5 14.26 -7.31 -2.19
C TRP A 5 14.75 -8.72 -2.54
N SER A 6 14.54 -9.10 -3.79
CA SER A 6 15.16 -10.26 -4.42
C SER A 6 15.95 -9.78 -5.64
N PHE A 7 17.23 -10.16 -5.69
CA PHE A 7 18.09 -9.87 -6.83
C PHE A 7 18.46 -11.18 -7.53
N ASP A 8 17.66 -11.59 -8.51
CA ASP A 8 17.83 -12.82 -9.28
C ASP A 8 17.88 -14.10 -8.42
N ASP A 9 17.07 -14.15 -7.36
CA ASP A 9 16.98 -15.28 -6.42
C ASP A 9 15.56 -15.89 -6.41
N TYR A 10 14.69 -15.42 -5.53
CA TYR A 10 13.26 -15.80 -5.50
C TYR A 10 12.40 -14.81 -6.29
N PHE A 11 11.15 -15.20 -6.62
CA PHE A 11 10.23 -14.35 -7.38
C PHE A 11 8.84 -14.33 -6.75
N LYS A 12 7.78 -14.41 -7.56
CA LYS A 12 6.38 -14.22 -7.13
C LYS A 12 5.93 -15.17 -6.03
N ALA A 13 6.27 -16.46 -6.12
CA ALA A 13 5.71 -17.47 -5.23
C ALA A 13 6.13 -17.24 -3.78
N GLU A 14 7.44 -17.11 -3.54
CA GLU A 14 8.03 -16.88 -2.23
C GLU A 14 7.69 -15.48 -1.71
N ALA A 15 7.70 -14.46 -2.58
CA ALA A 15 7.33 -13.09 -2.18
C ALA A 15 5.89 -13.02 -1.65
N ILE A 16 4.95 -13.68 -2.34
CA ILE A 16 3.54 -13.76 -1.93
C ILE A 16 3.40 -14.58 -0.63
N GLU A 17 4.05 -15.74 -0.56
CA GLU A 17 3.98 -16.63 0.60
C GLU A 17 4.52 -15.96 1.87
N TRP A 18 5.68 -15.31 1.80
CA TRP A 18 6.30 -14.66 2.95
C TRP A 18 5.57 -13.39 3.38
N ALA A 19 5.07 -12.59 2.43
CA ALA A 19 4.21 -11.46 2.78
C ALA A 19 2.97 -11.97 3.52
N TRP A 20 2.30 -13.00 3.01
CA TRP A 20 1.12 -13.59 3.65
C TRP A 20 1.41 -14.16 5.04
N GLU A 21 2.51 -14.90 5.19
CA GLU A 21 2.96 -15.45 6.46
C GLU A 21 3.23 -14.36 7.50
N LEU A 22 3.92 -13.28 7.13
CA LEU A 22 4.18 -12.16 8.04
C LEU A 22 2.87 -11.54 8.52
N LEU A 23 1.93 -11.27 7.60
CA LEU A 23 0.66 -10.64 7.96
C LEU A 23 -0.22 -11.54 8.84
N THR A 24 -0.39 -12.80 8.46
CA THR A 24 -1.41 -13.67 9.05
C THR A 24 -0.89 -14.50 10.22
N LYS A 25 0.33 -15.02 10.15
CA LYS A 25 0.89 -15.89 11.20
C LYS A 25 1.68 -15.11 12.24
N VAL A 26 2.52 -14.17 11.80
CA VAL A 26 3.43 -13.43 12.71
C VAL A 26 2.71 -12.24 13.35
N TRP A 27 2.03 -11.43 12.53
CA TRP A 27 1.29 -10.26 13.02
C TRP A 27 -0.17 -10.55 13.38
N GLY A 28 -0.67 -11.74 13.06
CA GLY A 28 -2.01 -12.19 13.48
C GLY A 28 -3.15 -11.39 12.85
N ILE A 29 -2.95 -10.82 11.66
CA ILE A 29 -4.03 -10.17 10.91
C ILE A 29 -4.96 -11.24 10.36
N GLU A 30 -6.24 -11.12 10.67
CA GLU A 30 -7.27 -12.06 10.19
C GLU A 30 -7.27 -12.16 8.65
N PRO A 31 -7.03 -13.36 8.08
CA PRO A 31 -6.96 -13.58 6.63
C PRO A 31 -8.17 -13.06 5.85
N ASP A 32 -9.37 -13.20 6.42
CA ASP A 32 -10.63 -12.80 5.78
C ASP A 32 -10.76 -11.29 5.58
N ARG A 33 -9.91 -10.49 6.24
CA ARG A 33 -9.85 -9.05 6.05
C ARG A 33 -8.90 -8.64 4.95
N LEU A 34 -8.07 -9.55 4.45
CA LEU A 34 -7.05 -9.27 3.46
C LEU A 34 -7.59 -9.50 2.05
N TRP A 35 -7.21 -8.61 1.16
CA TRP A 35 -7.53 -8.61 -0.26
C TRP A 35 -6.24 -8.46 -1.05
N ALA A 36 -6.16 -9.10 -2.21
CA ALA A 36 -5.02 -8.97 -3.10
C ALA A 36 -5.45 -8.39 -4.45
N THR A 37 -4.61 -7.55 -5.03
CA THR A 37 -4.77 -7.06 -6.40
C THR A 37 -3.66 -7.62 -7.28
N VAL A 38 -3.94 -7.84 -8.56
CA VAL A 38 -2.95 -8.27 -9.55
C VAL A 38 -3.10 -7.48 -10.84
N PHE A 39 -2.05 -7.44 -11.65
CA PHE A 39 -2.08 -6.75 -12.93
C PHE A 39 -3.07 -7.38 -13.91
N GLY A 40 -4.04 -6.58 -14.35
CA GLY A 40 -5.12 -6.94 -15.28
C GLY A 40 -4.72 -6.96 -16.75
N GLY A 41 -3.49 -6.58 -17.07
CA GLY A 41 -3.03 -6.36 -18.44
C GLY A 41 -3.18 -4.91 -18.89
N ASP A 42 -2.47 -4.57 -19.96
CA ASP A 42 -2.57 -3.28 -20.62
C ASP A 42 -2.39 -3.45 -22.13
N GLN A 43 -3.40 -3.02 -22.90
CA GLN A 43 -3.38 -3.16 -24.35
C GLN A 43 -2.38 -2.19 -25.01
N ALA A 44 -2.15 -1.01 -24.42
CA ALA A 44 -1.26 -0.01 -24.99
C ALA A 44 0.21 -0.47 -24.93
N ASP A 45 0.62 -1.04 -23.81
CA ASP A 45 1.95 -1.66 -23.65
C ASP A 45 2.02 -3.10 -24.19
N GLY A 46 0.91 -3.67 -24.70
CA GLY A 46 0.86 -5.05 -25.21
C GLY A 46 1.09 -6.12 -24.12
N LEU A 47 0.81 -5.79 -22.87
CA LEU A 47 1.07 -6.68 -21.73
C LEU A 47 -0.17 -7.49 -21.35
N PRO A 48 -0.05 -8.81 -21.18
CA PRO A 48 -1.16 -9.65 -20.72
C PRO A 48 -1.43 -9.43 -19.24
N ARG A 49 -2.58 -9.94 -18.79
CA ARG A 49 -2.89 -10.10 -17.37
C ARG A 49 -1.83 -10.99 -16.69
N ASP A 50 -1.50 -10.66 -15.44
CA ASP A 50 -0.64 -11.48 -14.60
C ASP A 50 -1.42 -12.65 -13.96
N ASP A 51 -1.78 -13.63 -14.79
CA ASP A 51 -2.47 -14.84 -14.35
C ASP A 51 -1.57 -15.72 -13.45
N GLU A 52 -0.25 -15.56 -13.53
CA GLU A 52 0.69 -16.25 -12.67
C GLU A 52 0.51 -15.80 -11.21
N ALA A 53 0.54 -14.48 -10.95
CA ALA A 53 0.30 -13.93 -9.62
C ALA A 53 -1.11 -14.29 -9.10
N ALA A 54 -2.13 -14.17 -9.95
CA ALA A 54 -3.51 -14.50 -9.59
C ALA A 54 -3.66 -15.95 -9.09
N ARG A 55 -3.01 -16.89 -9.78
CA ARG A 55 -3.02 -18.31 -9.41
C ARG A 55 -2.16 -18.57 -8.16
N LEU A 56 -1.02 -17.88 -8.02
CA LEU A 56 -0.15 -18.06 -6.87
C LEU A 56 -0.84 -17.66 -5.57
N TRP A 57 -1.56 -16.54 -5.54
CA TRP A 57 -2.33 -16.12 -4.37
C TRP A 57 -3.20 -17.24 -3.80
N THR A 58 -4.01 -17.88 -4.64
CA THR A 58 -4.90 -18.97 -4.19
C THR A 58 -4.18 -20.30 -3.97
N LYS A 59 -2.96 -20.47 -4.49
CA LYS A 59 -2.18 -21.70 -4.37
C LYS A 59 -1.29 -21.74 -3.13
N VAL A 60 -0.63 -20.63 -2.80
CA VAL A 60 0.39 -20.56 -1.72
C VAL A 60 -0.12 -19.83 -0.47
N THR A 61 -1.34 -19.30 -0.51
CA THR A 61 -1.95 -18.62 0.65
C THR A 61 -3.33 -19.19 0.95
N SER A 62 -3.89 -18.78 2.09
CA SER A 62 -5.28 -19.10 2.47
C SER A 62 -6.29 -18.05 2.01
N ILE A 63 -5.89 -17.10 1.14
CA ILE A 63 -6.78 -16.05 0.65
C ILE A 63 -7.92 -16.66 -0.17
N SER A 64 -9.13 -16.13 -0.01
CA SER A 64 -10.26 -16.54 -0.83
C SER A 64 -10.10 -16.04 -2.28
N ALA A 65 -10.55 -16.85 -3.24
CA ALA A 65 -10.38 -16.53 -4.66
C ALA A 65 -11.15 -15.27 -5.09
N ASP A 66 -12.28 -14.96 -4.45
CA ASP A 66 -13.05 -13.74 -4.66
C ASP A 66 -12.40 -12.48 -4.06
N HIS A 67 -11.38 -12.65 -3.22
CA HIS A 67 -10.56 -11.55 -2.69
C HIS A 67 -9.33 -11.23 -3.56
N VAL A 68 -9.12 -11.97 -4.66
CA VAL A 68 -8.04 -11.72 -5.63
C VAL A 68 -8.62 -10.99 -6.85
N LEU A 69 -8.40 -9.68 -6.89
CA LEU A 69 -8.96 -8.77 -7.88
C LEU A 69 -7.92 -8.38 -8.93
N ALA A 70 -8.36 -8.07 -10.15
CA ALA A 70 -7.47 -7.59 -11.21
C ALA A 70 -7.77 -6.13 -11.54
N PHE A 71 -6.74 -5.27 -11.56
CA PHE A 71 -6.85 -3.87 -11.96
C PHE A 71 -5.85 -3.50 -13.05
N GLY A 72 -6.10 -2.39 -13.75
CA GLY A 72 -5.27 -1.96 -14.87
C GLY A 72 -3.92 -1.39 -14.44
N LYS A 73 -3.19 -0.88 -15.44
CA LYS A 73 -1.84 -0.32 -15.29
C LYS A 73 -1.70 0.72 -14.17
N LYS A 74 -2.72 1.57 -13.98
CA LYS A 74 -2.69 2.63 -12.95
C LYS A 74 -2.43 2.10 -11.54
N ASP A 75 -2.99 0.94 -11.20
CA ASP A 75 -2.95 0.42 -9.84
C ASP A 75 -1.98 -0.77 -9.72
N ASN A 76 -1.85 -1.59 -10.77
CA ASN A 76 -1.06 -2.84 -10.70
C ASN A 76 0.13 -2.90 -11.67
N PHE A 77 0.62 -1.77 -12.16
CA PHE A 77 1.91 -1.69 -12.85
C PHE A 77 2.73 -0.56 -12.23
N TRP A 78 3.84 -0.92 -11.59
CA TRP A 78 4.62 0.04 -10.82
C TRP A 78 5.85 0.50 -11.60
N GLU A 79 6.10 1.81 -11.57
CA GLU A 79 7.19 2.49 -12.25
C GLU A 79 7.85 3.46 -11.26
N MET A 80 9.19 3.46 -11.20
CA MET A 80 9.94 4.37 -10.31
C MET A 80 9.83 5.84 -10.76
N GLY A 81 9.61 6.07 -12.07
CA GLY A 81 9.54 7.38 -12.70
C GLY A 81 9.26 7.25 -14.19
N GLU A 82 9.61 8.27 -14.98
CA GLU A 82 9.42 8.26 -16.44
C GLU A 82 10.28 7.19 -17.14
N THR A 83 11.42 6.84 -16.56
CA THR A 83 12.32 5.78 -17.04
C THR A 83 12.81 4.93 -15.88
N GLY A 84 13.27 3.71 -16.18
CA GLY A 84 13.91 2.83 -15.21
C GLY A 84 13.17 1.49 -14.98
N PRO A 85 13.64 0.71 -13.99
CA PRO A 85 13.08 -0.59 -13.66
C PRO A 85 11.59 -0.49 -13.28
N CYS A 86 10.79 -1.38 -13.86
CA CYS A 86 9.35 -1.44 -13.65
C CYS A 86 8.81 -2.86 -13.85
N GLY A 87 7.54 -3.06 -13.50
CA GLY A 87 6.87 -4.33 -13.71
C GLY A 87 5.44 -4.38 -13.18
N PRO A 88 4.72 -5.47 -13.48
CA PRO A 88 3.45 -5.75 -12.83
C PRO A 88 3.68 -5.89 -11.33
N CYS A 89 2.70 -5.45 -10.55
CA CYS A 89 2.76 -5.58 -9.10
C CYS A 89 1.48 -6.18 -8.56
N SER A 90 1.58 -6.68 -7.33
CA SER A 90 0.46 -7.21 -6.57
C SER A 90 0.38 -6.53 -5.22
N GLU A 91 -0.75 -5.89 -4.93
CA GLU A 91 -0.92 -5.16 -3.69
C GLU A 91 -1.76 -5.97 -2.70
N ILE A 92 -1.43 -5.87 -1.43
CA ILE A 92 -2.22 -6.40 -0.32
C ILE A 92 -2.98 -5.24 0.32
N HIS A 93 -4.29 -5.37 0.37
CA HIS A 93 -5.22 -4.44 0.98
C HIS A 93 -5.86 -5.05 2.23
N ILE A 94 -6.30 -4.21 3.15
CA ILE A 94 -7.09 -4.63 4.32
C ILE A 94 -8.46 -3.95 4.34
N ASP A 95 -9.48 -4.73 4.65
CA ASP A 95 -10.81 -4.25 5.01
C ASP A 95 -10.84 -3.83 6.49
N LEU A 96 -11.01 -2.53 6.72
CA LEU A 96 -11.20 -1.96 8.05
C LEU A 96 -12.65 -2.06 8.56
N GLY A 97 -13.54 -2.64 7.75
CA GLY A 97 -14.94 -2.83 8.04
C GLY A 97 -15.82 -1.72 7.45
N PRO A 98 -17.12 -1.97 7.27
CA PRO A 98 -18.05 -1.01 6.69
C PRO A 98 -17.95 0.40 7.29
N ASP A 99 -17.82 0.52 8.61
CA ASP A 99 -17.77 1.80 9.34
C ASP A 99 -16.58 2.69 9.01
N ALA A 100 -15.50 2.14 8.45
CA ALA A 100 -14.38 2.92 7.95
C ALA A 100 -14.67 3.59 6.61
N CYS A 101 -15.77 3.28 5.90
CA CYS A 101 -16.08 3.96 4.64
C CYS A 101 -16.57 5.40 4.89
N ASP A 102 -15.79 6.38 4.42
CA ASP A 102 -16.10 7.81 4.44
C ASP A 102 -16.98 8.28 3.28
N MET A 103 -17.25 7.41 2.30
CA MET A 103 -18.07 7.70 1.12
C MET A 103 -19.45 7.04 1.15
N LYS A 104 -19.88 6.45 2.29
CA LYS A 104 -21.18 5.74 2.42
C LYS A 104 -22.39 6.55 1.95
N ASN A 105 -22.35 7.86 2.14
CA ASN A 105 -23.47 8.76 1.85
C ASN A 105 -23.34 9.43 0.47
N VAL A 106 -22.33 9.07 -0.33
CA VAL A 106 -22.12 9.63 -1.67
C VAL A 106 -22.94 8.84 -2.68
N PRO A 107 -23.92 9.44 -3.38
CA PRO A 107 -24.71 8.74 -4.39
C PRO A 107 -23.84 8.11 -5.48
N GLY A 108 -24.08 6.84 -5.78
CA GLY A 108 -23.34 6.09 -6.81
C GLY A 108 -22.01 5.50 -6.35
N HIS A 109 -21.56 5.76 -5.11
CA HIS A 109 -20.35 5.14 -4.57
C HIS A 109 -20.54 3.62 -4.41
N LYS A 110 -19.63 2.85 -4.99
CA LYS A 110 -19.50 1.40 -4.77
C LYS A 110 -18.23 1.15 -3.96
N CYS A 111 -18.39 0.74 -2.71
CA CYS A 111 -17.29 0.54 -1.79
C CYS A 111 -16.56 -0.78 -2.09
N SER A 112 -15.36 -0.70 -2.67
CA SER A 112 -14.48 -1.84 -2.97
C SER A 112 -13.01 -1.45 -2.83
N VAL A 113 -12.11 -2.42 -2.96
CA VAL A 113 -10.67 -2.17 -3.15
C VAL A 113 -10.47 -1.19 -4.31
N ASN A 114 -9.53 -0.25 -4.15
CA ASN A 114 -9.23 0.83 -5.10
C ASN A 114 -10.41 1.75 -5.48
N ALA A 115 -11.50 1.77 -4.70
CA ALA A 115 -12.66 2.64 -4.94
C ALA A 115 -12.50 4.08 -4.41
N GLY A 116 -11.33 4.43 -3.86
CA GLY A 116 -11.05 5.78 -3.34
C GLY A 116 -11.76 6.13 -2.03
N CYS A 117 -12.21 5.13 -1.27
CA CYS A 117 -12.74 5.30 0.09
C CYS A 117 -11.76 4.73 1.14
N SER A 118 -11.92 5.16 2.38
CA SER A 118 -11.02 4.79 3.49
C SER A 118 -11.26 3.41 4.11
N ARG A 119 -12.24 2.62 3.64
CA ARG A 119 -12.48 1.26 4.14
C ARG A 119 -11.40 0.26 3.75
N TYR A 120 -11.02 0.28 2.48
CA TYR A 120 -9.97 -0.60 1.95
C TYR A 120 -8.71 0.23 1.83
N ILE A 121 -7.69 -0.12 2.61
CA ILE A 121 -6.39 0.54 2.56
C ILE A 121 -5.35 -0.44 2.03
N GLU A 122 -4.54 0.03 1.09
CA GLU A 122 -3.35 -0.67 0.63
C GLU A 122 -2.32 -0.72 1.78
N LEU A 123 -1.84 -1.91 2.13
CA LEU A 123 -0.83 -2.10 3.17
C LEU A 123 0.57 -2.31 2.59
N TRP A 124 0.65 -3.08 1.51
CA TRP A 124 1.91 -3.55 0.96
C TRP A 124 1.81 -3.77 -0.54
N ASN A 125 2.73 -3.21 -1.31
CA ASN A 125 2.87 -3.49 -2.73
C ASN A 125 4.06 -4.45 -2.99
N LEU A 126 3.83 -5.53 -3.74
CA LEU A 126 4.82 -6.51 -4.17
C LEU A 126 5.08 -6.31 -5.67
N VAL A 127 6.17 -5.63 -6.02
CA VAL A 127 6.51 -5.34 -7.42
C VAL A 127 7.38 -6.44 -7.99
N PHE A 128 6.95 -6.99 -9.14
CA PHE A 128 7.66 -8.03 -9.87
C PHE A 128 8.42 -7.39 -11.03
N ILE A 129 9.57 -6.82 -10.71
CA ILE A 129 10.38 -6.06 -11.65
C ILE A 129 10.91 -7.00 -12.74
N GLN A 130 10.53 -6.70 -13.98
CA GLN A 130 10.86 -7.53 -15.14
C GLN A 130 11.10 -6.71 -16.43
N PHE A 131 10.91 -5.40 -16.37
CA PHE A 131 11.14 -4.49 -17.50
C PHE A 131 11.95 -3.26 -17.10
N ASN A 132 12.50 -2.58 -18.09
CA ASN A 132 13.10 -1.26 -17.99
C ASN A 132 12.40 -0.31 -18.98
N ARG A 133 11.71 0.71 -18.45
CA ARG A 133 11.04 1.73 -19.27
C ARG A 133 12.10 2.68 -19.85
N GLN A 134 12.13 2.77 -21.18
CA GLN A 134 12.99 3.69 -21.92
C GLN A 134 12.37 5.08 -22.01
N SER A 135 13.18 6.09 -22.35
CA SER A 135 12.72 7.48 -22.48
C SER A 135 11.71 7.72 -23.59
N ASP A 136 11.63 6.83 -24.57
CA ASP A 136 10.62 6.83 -25.64
C ASP A 136 9.33 6.06 -25.26
N GLY A 137 9.28 5.50 -24.05
CA GLY A 137 8.15 4.73 -23.54
C GLY A 137 8.26 3.22 -23.77
N GLU A 138 9.26 2.73 -24.51
CA GLU A 138 9.43 1.30 -24.77
C GLU A 138 9.72 0.51 -23.47
N LEU A 139 9.17 -0.70 -23.35
CA LEU A 139 9.47 -1.64 -22.27
C LEU A 139 10.48 -2.68 -22.75
N LEU A 140 11.73 -2.55 -22.28
CA LEU A 140 12.74 -3.56 -22.54
C LEU A 140 12.72 -4.64 -21.43
N PRO A 141 12.56 -5.93 -21.78
CA PRO A 141 12.68 -7.00 -20.81
C PRO A 141 14.05 -7.02 -20.13
N LEU A 142 14.07 -7.22 -18.81
CA LEU A 142 15.30 -7.42 -18.07
C LEU A 142 15.82 -8.85 -18.27
N SER A 143 17.15 -9.03 -18.22
CA SER A 143 17.78 -10.35 -18.31
C SER A 143 17.59 -11.21 -17.07
N ALA A 144 17.23 -10.60 -15.95
CA ALA A 144 17.01 -11.21 -14.65
C ALA A 144 15.70 -10.67 -14.07
N LYS A 145 15.14 -11.41 -13.11
CA LYS A 145 13.89 -11.04 -12.42
C LYS A 145 14.21 -10.53 -11.02
N TYR A 146 13.49 -9.51 -10.59
CA TYR A 146 13.69 -8.92 -9.27
C TYR A 146 12.35 -8.78 -8.54
N VAL A 147 12.42 -8.77 -7.22
CA VAL A 147 11.29 -8.42 -6.35
C VAL A 147 11.67 -7.14 -5.62
N ASP A 148 10.76 -6.17 -5.63
CA ASP A 148 10.83 -4.95 -4.85
C ASP A 148 9.52 -4.79 -4.09
N THR A 149 9.56 -4.83 -2.76
CA THR A 149 8.36 -4.68 -1.94
C THR A 149 8.36 -3.38 -1.18
N GLY A 150 7.18 -2.77 -1.05
CA GLY A 150 6.99 -1.49 -0.37
C GLY A 150 5.79 -1.53 0.58
N ALA A 151 6.07 -1.47 1.87
CA ALA A 151 5.08 -1.50 2.94
C ALA A 151 5.06 -0.17 3.72
N GLY A 152 3.87 0.37 3.95
CA GLY A 152 3.67 1.59 4.75
C GLY A 152 3.73 1.30 6.24
N LEU A 153 4.85 1.59 6.90
CA LEU A 153 5.02 1.38 8.35
C LEU A 153 3.86 2.01 9.14
N GLU A 154 3.52 3.26 8.84
CA GLU A 154 2.45 3.99 9.51
C GLU A 154 1.08 3.31 9.36
N ARG A 155 0.81 2.72 8.19
CA ARG A 155 -0.45 1.99 7.92
C ARG A 155 -0.50 0.69 8.72
N PHE A 156 0.60 -0.07 8.74
CA PHE A 156 0.69 -1.29 9.55
C PHE A 156 0.54 -1.01 11.04
N VAL A 157 1.24 -0.01 11.57
CA VAL A 157 1.13 0.35 12.99
C VAL A 157 -0.29 0.76 13.33
N ALA A 158 -0.99 1.50 12.46
CA ALA A 158 -2.40 1.83 12.67
C ALA A 158 -3.28 0.57 12.76
N VAL A 159 -3.11 -0.38 11.84
CA VAL A 159 -3.85 -1.65 11.85
C VAL A 159 -3.57 -2.45 13.12
N LEU A 160 -2.30 -2.66 13.46
CA LEU A 160 -1.89 -3.51 14.59
C LEU A 160 -2.27 -2.90 15.95
N GLN A 161 -2.31 -1.56 16.05
CA GLN A 161 -2.77 -0.86 17.24
C GLN A 161 -4.28 -0.59 17.26
N ASN A 162 -5.02 -1.11 16.26
CA ASN A 162 -6.45 -0.90 16.07
C ASN A 162 -6.83 0.60 16.11
N LYS A 163 -6.09 1.42 15.36
CA LYS A 163 -6.29 2.86 15.21
C LYS A 163 -6.99 3.19 13.90
N PRO A 164 -7.94 4.15 13.90
CA PRO A 164 -8.66 4.54 12.69
C PRO A 164 -7.83 5.43 11.76
N SER A 165 -6.65 5.89 12.20
CA SER A 165 -5.78 6.77 11.44
C SER A 165 -4.31 6.54 11.78
N ASN A 166 -3.44 6.68 10.79
CA ASN A 166 -1.98 6.71 10.96
C ASN A 166 -1.57 7.72 12.05
N TYR A 167 -2.25 8.86 12.13
CA TYR A 167 -1.93 9.94 13.06
C TYR A 167 -2.29 9.64 14.52
N ASP A 168 -3.06 8.59 14.78
CA ASP A 168 -3.51 8.20 16.12
C ASP A 168 -2.61 7.14 16.76
N THR A 169 -1.52 6.80 16.08
CA THR A 169 -0.50 5.85 16.53
C THR A 169 0.55 6.54 17.41
N ASP A 170 1.31 5.72 18.13
CA ASP A 170 2.50 6.14 18.86
C ASP A 170 3.59 6.79 17.99
N LEU A 171 3.56 6.62 16.66
CA LEU A 171 4.46 7.30 15.73
C LEU A 171 4.19 8.81 15.63
N PHE A 172 2.93 9.25 15.77
CA PHE A 172 2.54 10.66 15.56
C PHE A 172 2.06 11.35 16.84
N MET A 173 1.41 10.62 17.75
CA MET A 173 0.83 11.19 18.96
C MET A 173 1.83 11.94 19.87
N PRO A 174 3.12 11.57 19.96
CA PRO A 174 4.11 12.38 20.68
C PRO A 174 4.29 13.79 20.09
N ILE A 175 4.36 13.90 18.76
CA ILE A 175 4.50 15.17 18.04
C ILE A 175 3.22 15.98 18.20
N ILE A 176 2.06 15.38 17.89
CA ILE A 176 0.75 16.04 18.01
C ILE A 176 0.51 16.54 19.44
N GLY A 177 0.81 15.71 20.45
CA GLY A 177 0.68 16.05 21.85
C GLY A 177 1.66 17.13 22.31
N ARG A 178 2.84 17.24 21.69
CA ARG A 178 3.77 18.35 21.95
C ARG A 178 3.30 19.63 21.29
N THR A 179 2.86 19.58 20.03
CA THR A 179 2.27 20.72 19.31
C THR A 179 1.11 21.30 20.12
N GLY A 180 0.22 20.45 20.65
CA GLY A 180 -0.95 20.90 21.40
C GLY A 180 -0.60 21.65 22.68
N ARG A 181 0.47 21.22 23.37
CA ARG A 181 1.02 21.91 24.55
C ARG A 181 1.63 23.27 24.20
N ILE A 182 2.21 23.43 23.01
CA ILE A 182 2.81 24.71 22.58
C ILE A 182 1.73 25.72 22.22
N ILE A 183 0.71 25.29 21.46
CA ILE A 183 -0.30 26.21 20.90
C ILE A 183 -1.55 26.35 21.79
N GLY A 184 -1.69 25.55 22.84
CA GLY A 184 -2.85 25.58 23.73
C GLY A 184 -4.13 24.96 23.14
N HIS A 185 -4.02 24.12 22.11
CA HIS A 185 -5.15 23.43 21.47
C HIS A 185 -5.06 21.91 21.66
N LYS A 186 -6.20 21.22 21.59
CA LYS A 186 -6.31 19.76 21.72
C LYS A 186 -6.66 19.12 20.38
N TYR A 187 -5.91 18.10 19.99
CA TYR A 187 -6.26 17.22 18.87
C TYR A 187 -7.41 16.28 19.25
N THR A 188 -8.42 16.17 18.38
CA THR A 188 -9.64 15.39 18.64
C THR A 188 -9.82 14.16 17.76
N SER A 189 -8.88 13.89 16.84
CA SER A 189 -8.96 12.86 15.80
C SER A 189 -10.28 12.83 15.02
N LYS A 190 -10.77 14.00 14.62
CA LYS A 190 -11.95 14.12 13.76
C LYS A 190 -11.53 14.39 12.33
N LEU A 191 -12.15 13.68 11.39
CA LEU A 191 -12.05 14.00 9.96
C LEU A 191 -12.74 15.35 9.69
N ALA A 192 -12.29 16.07 8.66
CA ALA A 192 -12.81 17.38 8.25
C ALA A 192 -12.77 18.51 9.32
N ASN A 193 -12.15 18.29 10.49
CA ASN A 193 -11.91 19.34 11.47
C ASN A 193 -10.64 20.12 11.08
N LYS A 194 -10.77 21.44 10.88
CA LYS A 194 -9.66 22.30 10.46
C LYS A 194 -8.47 22.30 11.44
N THR A 195 -8.75 22.26 12.74
CA THR A 195 -7.70 22.25 13.78
C THR A 195 -6.97 20.92 13.77
N ASP A 196 -7.69 19.80 13.69
CA ASP A 196 -7.08 18.46 13.62
C ASP A 196 -6.29 18.28 12.32
N ASN A 197 -6.77 18.83 11.21
CA ASN A 197 -6.01 18.84 9.95
C ASN A 197 -4.72 19.65 10.09
N ALA A 198 -4.73 20.79 10.77
CA ALA A 198 -3.51 21.55 11.04
C ALA A 198 -2.51 20.76 11.92
N PHE A 199 -2.99 20.03 12.94
CA PHE A 199 -2.15 19.12 13.72
C PHE A 199 -1.48 18.06 12.85
N ARG A 200 -2.24 17.42 11.95
CA ARG A 200 -1.73 16.40 11.02
C ARG A 200 -0.69 16.99 10.07
N VAL A 201 -0.97 18.15 9.47
CA VAL A 201 -0.04 18.87 8.58
C VAL A 201 1.26 19.21 9.31
N ILE A 202 1.20 19.76 10.53
CA ILE A 202 2.40 20.07 11.31
C ILE A 202 3.19 18.81 11.61
N ALA A 203 2.52 17.73 12.04
CA ALA A 203 3.19 16.48 12.41
C ALA A 203 3.83 15.75 11.22
N ASP A 204 3.20 15.82 10.05
CA ASP A 204 3.74 15.33 8.78
C ASP A 204 4.95 16.17 8.33
N HIS A 205 4.76 17.49 8.20
CA HIS A 205 5.80 18.38 7.66
C HIS A 205 7.02 18.46 8.55
N ILE A 206 6.86 18.43 9.89
CA ILE A 206 8.03 18.48 10.77
C ILE A 206 8.90 17.22 10.62
N ARG A 207 8.30 16.05 10.40
CA ARG A 207 9.05 14.82 10.12
C ARG A 207 9.79 14.97 8.78
N ALA A 208 9.08 15.33 7.71
CA ALA A 208 9.66 15.49 6.38
C ALA A 208 10.81 16.50 6.37
N LEU A 209 10.60 17.69 6.93
CA LEU A 209 11.62 18.74 7.01
C LEU A 209 12.80 18.34 7.87
N THR A 210 12.57 17.69 9.02
CA THR A 210 13.67 17.25 9.89
C THR A 210 14.59 16.30 9.14
N PHE A 211 14.04 15.26 8.49
CA PHE A 211 14.84 14.30 7.73
C PHE A 211 15.53 14.95 6.52
N ALA A 212 14.78 15.74 5.73
CA ALA A 212 15.35 16.42 4.56
C ALA A 212 16.53 17.34 4.93
N ILE A 213 16.42 18.12 6.01
CA ILE A 213 17.50 19.00 6.47
C ILE A 213 18.69 18.19 7.01
N THR A 214 18.44 17.06 7.68
CA THR A 214 19.53 16.23 8.23
C THR A 214 20.27 15.42 7.17
N ASP A 215 19.64 15.11 6.05
CA ASP A 215 20.25 14.37 4.93
C ASP A 215 21.10 15.27 4.01
N GLY A 216 21.03 16.60 4.17
CA GLY A 216 21.85 17.60 3.47
C GLY A 216 21.15 18.31 2.32
#